data_AF-A0A7Y5E522-F1
#
_entry.id   AF-A0A7Y5E522-F1
#
_cell.length_a   1.000
_cell.length_b   1.000
_cell.length_c   1.000
_cell.angle_alpha   90.00
_cell.angle_beta   90.00
_cell.angle_gamma   90.00
#
_symmetry.space_group_name_H-M   'P 1'
#
loop_
_entity.id
_entity.type
_entity.pdbx_description
1 polymer ?
#
loop_
_entity_poly.entity_id
_entity_poly.type
_entity_poly.pdbx_seq_one_letter_code
_entity_poly.pdbx_strand_id
1 'polypeptide(L)'
;MQPTSAVAPFEMQQKIEATINNKSETMVTEVAVNAVDMQLIGLTPFGHKLVHIDYDNDEAKAVLSPDSRLDPALMIAMIQLALWPVESVRKGLGEALLLEESAGHRRYLSNNKLVLDVHYVNADTPSNKFHLSFPTAGLMLDIETLPEIERVQ
;
A
#
# COMPACT_ATOMS: atom_id res chain seq x y z
N MET A 1 -8.97 -9.00 4.62
CA MET A 1 -8.71 -8.09 3.49
C MET A 1 -10.04 -7.66 2.90
N GLN A 2 -10.08 -6.58 2.12
CA GLN A 2 -11.30 -6.04 1.49
C GLN A 2 -11.40 -6.41 0.01
N PRO A 3 -12.62 -6.47 -0.55
CA PRO A 3 -12.78 -6.68 -1.97
C PRO A 3 -12.26 -5.48 -2.76
N THR A 4 -11.66 -5.73 -3.92
CA THR A 4 -11.12 -4.73 -4.84
C THR A 4 -12.23 -3.93 -5.52
N SER A 5 -13.44 -4.50 -5.63
CA SER A 5 -14.64 -3.79 -6.07
C SER A 5 -15.08 -2.65 -5.14
N ALA A 6 -14.43 -2.44 -3.99
CA ALA A 6 -14.72 -1.35 -3.06
C ALA A 6 -14.11 0.00 -3.50
N VAL A 7 -13.28 0.02 -4.54
CA VAL A 7 -12.70 1.21 -5.19
C VAL A 7 -13.06 1.22 -6.67
N ALA A 8 -13.07 2.40 -7.29
CA ALA A 8 -13.06 2.48 -8.75
C ALA A 8 -11.75 1.87 -9.29
N PRO A 9 -11.76 1.24 -10.47
CA PRO A 9 -10.52 0.73 -11.07
C PRO A 9 -9.49 1.84 -11.27
N PHE A 10 -8.23 1.54 -10.99
CA PHE A 10 -7.12 2.45 -11.20
C PHE A 10 -5.84 1.68 -11.49
N GLU A 11 -4.91 2.35 -12.16
CA GLU A 11 -3.55 1.91 -12.34
C GLU A 11 -2.63 3.08 -11.99
N MET A 12 -1.56 2.80 -11.25
CA MET A 12 -0.59 3.82 -10.93
C MET A 12 0.80 3.24 -10.73
N GLN A 13 1.79 4.02 -11.12
CA GLN A 13 3.18 3.78 -10.79
C GLN A 13 3.55 4.63 -9.58
N GLN A 14 4.22 4.07 -8.58
CA GLN A 14 4.63 4.80 -7.38
C GLN A 14 6.10 4.56 -7.08
N LYS A 15 6.82 5.61 -6.73
CA LYS A 15 8.11 5.52 -6.05
C LYS A 15 7.86 5.39 -4.56
N ILE A 16 8.52 4.41 -3.95
CA ILE A 16 8.48 4.15 -2.52
C ILE A 16 9.89 4.28 -1.98
N GLU A 17 10.09 5.18 -1.02
CA GLU A 17 11.28 5.20 -0.18
C GLU A 17 10.93 4.52 1.15
N ALA A 18 11.46 3.32 1.36
CA ALA A 18 11.24 2.53 2.56
C ALA A 18 12.41 2.70 3.52
N THR A 19 12.14 3.10 4.76
CA THR A 19 13.14 3.12 5.83
C THR A 19 12.83 2.04 6.85
N ILE A 20 13.76 1.10 7.02
CA ILE A 20 13.68 -0.02 7.97
C ILE A 20 14.95 -0.03 8.80
N ASN A 21 14.84 0.11 10.13
CA ASN A 21 15.99 0.07 11.04
C ASN A 21 17.14 1.00 10.61
N ASN A 22 16.83 2.24 10.21
CA ASN A 22 17.75 3.26 9.70
C ASN A 22 18.45 2.93 8.36
N LYS A 23 17.98 1.92 7.63
CA LYS A 23 18.39 1.68 6.24
C LYS A 23 17.26 2.12 5.32
N SER A 24 17.60 2.92 4.33
CA SER A 24 16.66 3.37 3.32
C SER A 24 16.87 2.60 2.02
N GLU A 25 15.78 2.11 1.45
CA GLU A 25 15.73 1.45 0.16
C GLU A 25 14.69 2.15 -0.71
N THR A 26 14.93 2.16 -2.02
CA THR A 26 13.98 2.71 -2.98
C THR A 26 13.44 1.59 -3.85
N MET A 27 12.14 1.62 -4.08
CA MET A 27 11.44 0.71 -4.98
C MET A 27 10.52 1.52 -5.89
N VAL A 28 10.38 1.08 -7.14
CA VAL A 28 9.31 1.53 -8.03
C VAL A 28 8.27 0.43 -8.06
N THR A 29 7.02 0.80 -7.82
CA THR A 29 5.89 -0.12 -7.80
C THR A 29 4.89 0.23 -8.88
N GLU A 30 4.24 -0.78 -9.44
CA GLU A 30 3.07 -0.67 -10.29
C GLU A 30 1.92 -1.34 -9.55
N VAL A 31 0.84 -0.58 -9.35
CA VAL A 31 -0.37 -1.03 -8.68
C VAL A 31 -1.51 -0.93 -9.68
N ALA A 32 -2.12 -2.06 -10.02
CA ALA A 32 -3.31 -2.13 -10.83
C ALA A 32 -4.44 -2.74 -10.02
N VAL A 33 -5.60 -2.09 -9.98
CA VAL A 33 -6.79 -2.55 -9.27
C VAL A 33 -7.99 -2.50 -10.19
N ASN A 34 -8.76 -3.57 -10.24
CA ASN A 34 -10.06 -3.59 -10.88
C ASN A 34 -11.08 -4.30 -9.97
N ALA A 35 -12.30 -4.55 -10.47
CA ALA A 35 -13.37 -5.12 -9.64
C ALA A 35 -13.14 -6.59 -9.22
N VAL A 36 -12.22 -7.31 -9.88
CA VAL A 36 -11.98 -8.75 -9.67
C VAL A 36 -10.63 -9.06 -9.04
N ASP A 37 -9.62 -8.24 -9.28
CA ASP A 37 -8.27 -8.47 -8.74
C ASP A 37 -7.50 -7.16 -8.47
N MET A 38 -6.35 -7.34 -7.82
CA MET A 38 -5.31 -6.35 -7.64
C MET A 38 -3.95 -6.98 -7.94
N GLN A 39 -3.12 -6.26 -8.70
CA GLN A 39 -1.75 -6.62 -8.97
C GLN A 39 -0.80 -5.57 -8.39
N LEU A 40 0.28 -6.05 -7.77
CA LEU A 40 1.40 -5.23 -7.33
C LEU A 40 2.69 -5.80 -7.93
N ILE A 41 3.42 -4.99 -8.68
CA ILE A 41 4.78 -5.32 -9.13
C ILE A 41 5.73 -4.34 -8.47
N GLY A 42 6.75 -4.83 -7.77
CA GLY A 42 7.81 -4.02 -7.17
C GLY A 42 9.15 -4.29 -7.81
N LEU A 43 9.83 -3.22 -8.22
CA LEU A 43 11.11 -3.23 -8.92
C LEU A 43 12.15 -2.40 -8.17
N THR A 44 13.42 -2.81 -8.21
CA THR A 44 14.52 -1.91 -7.86
C THR A 44 14.56 -0.71 -8.82
N PRO A 45 15.25 0.38 -8.48
CA PRO A 45 15.42 1.52 -9.40
C PRO A 45 16.12 1.15 -10.71
N PHE A 46 16.80 0.00 -10.76
CA PHE A 46 17.46 -0.54 -11.95
C PHE A 46 16.58 -1.53 -12.74
N GLY A 47 15.31 -1.70 -12.36
CA GLY A 47 14.34 -2.54 -13.05
C GLY A 47 14.38 -4.03 -12.68
N HIS A 48 15.11 -4.43 -11.63
CA HIS A 48 15.08 -5.82 -11.17
C HIS A 48 13.81 -6.09 -10.38
N LYS A 49 13.10 -7.17 -10.72
CA LYS A 49 11.88 -7.58 -10.00
C LYS A 49 12.20 -8.05 -8.58
N LEU A 50 11.59 -7.39 -7.59
CA LEU A 50 11.68 -7.73 -6.17
C LEU A 50 10.48 -8.55 -5.71
N VAL A 51 9.30 -8.17 -6.19
CA VAL A 51 8.01 -8.75 -5.81
C VAL A 51 7.02 -8.63 -6.96
N HIS A 52 6.19 -9.65 -7.11
CA HIS A 52 4.97 -9.60 -7.89
C HIS A 52 3.90 -10.30 -7.07
N ILE A 53 2.84 -9.57 -6.71
CA ILE A 53 1.69 -10.08 -5.99
C ILE A 53 0.45 -9.96 -6.88
N ASP A 54 -0.32 -11.03 -6.95
CA ASP A 54 -1.67 -11.04 -7.49
C ASP A 54 -2.64 -11.36 -6.35
N TYR A 55 -3.67 -10.55 -6.16
CA TYR A 55 -4.71 -10.72 -5.14
C TYR A 55 -6.07 -10.79 -5.82
N ASP A 56 -6.76 -11.92 -5.69
CA ASP A 56 -8.01 -12.24 -6.41
C ASP A 56 -9.27 -12.06 -5.54
N ASN A 57 -9.20 -11.22 -4.50
CA ASN A 57 -10.21 -11.05 -3.44
C ASN A 57 -10.35 -12.20 -2.45
N ASP A 58 -9.63 -13.30 -2.62
CA ASP A 58 -9.58 -14.41 -1.66
C ASP A 58 -8.15 -14.59 -1.12
N GLU A 59 -7.20 -14.84 -2.03
CA GLU A 59 -5.82 -15.15 -1.70
C GLU A 59 -4.83 -14.18 -2.38
N ALA A 60 -3.76 -13.84 -1.67
CA ALA A 60 -2.60 -13.16 -2.25
C ALA A 60 -1.55 -14.19 -2.67
N LYS A 61 -1.29 -14.32 -3.98
CA LYS A 61 -0.22 -15.14 -4.54
C LYS A 61 0.96 -14.26 -4.86
N ALA A 62 2.16 -14.71 -4.52
CA ALA A 62 3.35 -13.89 -4.69
C ALA A 62 4.55 -14.64 -5.24
N VAL A 63 5.29 -13.95 -6.10
CA VAL A 63 6.65 -14.32 -6.51
C VAL A 63 7.60 -13.28 -5.94
N LEU A 64 8.51 -13.73 -5.06
CA LEU A 64 9.47 -12.89 -4.37
C LEU A 64 10.89 -13.19 -4.85
N SER A 65 11.73 -12.16 -4.89
CA SER A 65 13.18 -12.34 -4.96
C SER A 65 13.65 -13.16 -3.75
N PRO A 66 14.66 -14.06 -3.87
CA PRO A 66 15.17 -14.87 -2.76
C PRO A 66 15.60 -14.06 -1.54
N ASP A 67 16.08 -12.84 -1.74
CA ASP A 67 16.54 -11.95 -0.67
C ASP A 67 15.43 -11.06 -0.09
N SER A 68 14.22 -11.11 -0.68
CA SER A 68 13.10 -10.30 -0.25
C SER A 68 12.54 -10.80 1.08
N ARG A 69 12.40 -9.89 2.04
CA ARG A 69 11.76 -10.14 3.35
C ARG A 69 10.33 -9.60 3.41
N LEU A 70 9.76 -9.27 2.25
CA LEU A 70 8.43 -8.68 2.16
C LEU A 70 7.36 -9.75 2.41
N ASP A 71 6.41 -9.46 3.29
CA ASP A 71 5.19 -10.26 3.48
C ASP A 71 4.12 -9.78 2.48
N PRO A 72 3.73 -10.61 1.49
CA PRO A 72 2.78 -10.21 0.46
C PRO A 72 1.42 -9.82 1.03
N ALA A 73 0.90 -10.57 2.01
CA ALA A 73 -0.40 -10.29 2.59
C ALA A 73 -0.37 -8.95 3.34
N LEU A 74 0.74 -8.64 4.01
CA LEU A 74 0.93 -7.35 4.65
C LEU A 74 0.99 -6.20 3.64
N MET A 75 1.67 -6.38 2.49
CA MET A 75 1.72 -5.35 1.45
C MET A 75 0.32 -5.04 0.89
N ILE A 76 -0.45 -6.07 0.55
CA ILE A 76 -1.85 -5.93 0.11
C ILE A 76 -2.68 -5.22 1.18
N ALA A 77 -2.54 -5.61 2.45
CA ALA A 77 -3.24 -4.96 3.54
C ALA A 77 -2.86 -3.48 3.67
N MET A 78 -1.59 -3.11 3.61
CA MET A 78 -1.14 -1.71 3.68
C MET A 78 -1.73 -0.86 2.55
N ILE A 79 -1.75 -1.40 1.32
CA ILE A 79 -2.38 -0.74 0.16
C ILE A 79 -3.87 -0.51 0.43
N GLN A 80 -4.59 -1.51 0.92
CA GLN A 80 -6.02 -1.39 1.23
C GLN A 80 -6.28 -0.38 2.34
N LEU A 81 -5.54 -0.44 3.45
CA LEU A 81 -5.68 0.49 4.57
C LEU A 81 -5.34 1.93 4.17
N ALA A 82 -4.40 2.13 3.25
CA ALA A 82 -4.03 3.45 2.76
C ALA A 82 -4.97 3.98 1.67
N LEU A 83 -5.47 3.16 0.76
CA LEU A 83 -6.11 3.66 -0.46
C LEU A 83 -7.62 3.42 -0.55
N TRP A 84 -8.19 2.48 0.22
CA TRP A 84 -9.62 2.20 0.13
C TRP A 84 -10.43 3.30 0.84
N PRO A 85 -11.72 3.49 0.47
CA PRO A 85 -12.63 4.36 1.21
C PRO A 85 -12.72 3.91 2.67
N VAL A 86 -12.81 4.88 3.58
CA VAL A 86 -12.84 4.62 5.03
C VAL A 86 -13.93 3.63 5.42
N GLU A 87 -15.12 3.75 4.80
CA GLU A 87 -16.26 2.89 5.11
C GLU A 87 -16.00 1.43 4.74
N SER A 88 -15.29 1.20 3.63
CA SER A 88 -14.88 -0.14 3.22
C SER A 88 -13.82 -0.69 4.19
N VAL A 89 -12.84 0.14 4.56
CA VAL A 89 -11.83 -0.26 5.55
C VAL A 89 -12.48 -0.62 6.89
N ARG A 90 -13.43 0.18 7.39
CA ARG A 90 -14.18 -0.08 8.64
C ARG A 90 -14.90 -1.42 8.62
N LYS A 91 -15.52 -1.79 7.49
CA LYS A 91 -16.19 -3.09 7.33
C LYS A 91 -15.22 -4.28 7.36
N GLY A 92 -13.97 -4.05 6.98
CA GLY A 92 -12.93 -5.07 6.90
C GLY A 92 -12.04 -5.23 8.11
N LEU A 93 -12.06 -4.24 9.00
CA LEU A 93 -11.28 -4.26 10.22
C LEU A 93 -11.84 -5.31 11.17
N GLY A 94 -10.97 -6.17 11.68
CA GLY A 94 -11.32 -7.04 12.79
C GLY A 94 -11.57 -6.24 14.07
N GLU A 95 -12.29 -6.83 15.03
CA GLU A 95 -12.66 -6.17 16.29
C GLU A 95 -11.46 -5.69 17.13
N ALA A 96 -10.27 -6.25 16.89
CA ALA A 96 -9.04 -5.90 17.59
C ALA A 96 -8.39 -4.59 17.12
N LEU A 97 -8.89 -3.98 16.05
CA LEU A 97 -8.34 -2.74 15.49
C LEU A 97 -9.38 -1.62 15.49
N LEU A 98 -8.96 -0.46 16.00
CA LEU A 98 -9.70 0.80 15.93
C LEU A 98 -9.14 1.66 14.80
N LEU A 99 -10.02 2.22 13.96
CA LEU A 99 -9.67 3.24 12.97
C LEU A 99 -10.16 4.62 13.39
N GLU A 100 -9.21 5.52 13.63
CA GLU A 100 -9.41 6.96 13.75
C GLU A 100 -9.11 7.62 12.40
N GLU A 101 -10.06 8.37 11.84
CA GLU A 101 -9.86 9.14 10.60
C GLU A 101 -10.12 10.63 10.87
N SER A 102 -9.28 11.47 10.30
CA SER A 102 -9.46 12.92 10.21
C SER A 102 -9.04 13.41 8.82
N ALA A 103 -9.17 14.71 8.56
CA ALA A 103 -8.84 15.29 7.26
C ALA A 103 -7.36 15.03 6.91
N GLY A 104 -7.11 14.18 5.93
CA GLY A 104 -5.75 13.84 5.48
C GLY A 104 -4.98 12.90 6.41
N HIS A 105 -5.62 12.22 7.36
CA HIS A 105 -4.91 11.35 8.30
C HIS A 105 -5.75 10.15 8.76
N ARG A 106 -5.15 8.96 8.72
CA ARG A 106 -5.72 7.73 9.28
C ARG A 106 -4.78 7.09 10.29
N ARG A 107 -5.32 6.68 11.42
CA ARG A 107 -4.60 5.97 12.48
C ARG A 107 -5.31 4.68 12.81
N TYR A 108 -4.54 3.59 12.84
CA TYR A 108 -5.00 2.26 13.21
C TYR A 108 -4.38 1.88 14.54
N LEU A 109 -5.22 1.57 15.53
CA LEU A 109 -4.79 1.25 16.88
C LEU A 109 -5.22 -0.16 17.27
N SER A 110 -4.36 -0.88 17.99
CA SER A 110 -4.72 -2.12 18.66
C SER A 110 -4.44 -1.98 20.15
N ASN A 111 -5.44 -2.21 21.01
CA ASN A 111 -5.33 -2.00 22.46
C ASN A 111 -4.73 -0.62 22.82
N ASN A 112 -5.22 0.44 22.15
CA ASN A 112 -4.75 1.84 22.26
C ASN A 112 -3.29 2.09 21.86
N LYS A 113 -2.61 1.12 21.24
CA LYS A 113 -1.27 1.30 20.68
C LYS A 113 -1.37 1.54 19.17
N LEU A 114 -0.66 2.55 18.68
CA LEU A 114 -0.58 2.84 17.25
C LEU A 114 0.11 1.69 16.51
N VAL A 115 -0.60 1.11 15.55
CA VAL A 115 -0.12 0.01 14.69
C VAL A 115 0.24 0.56 13.33
N LEU A 116 -0.62 1.37 12.72
CA LEU A 116 -0.38 1.96 11.40
C LEU A 116 -0.84 3.42 11.42
N ASP A 117 -0.06 4.30 10.82
CA ASP A 117 -0.37 5.72 10.65
C ASP A 117 -0.18 6.08 9.18
N VAL A 118 -1.19 6.73 8.57
CA VAL A 118 -1.17 7.13 7.17
C VAL A 118 -1.50 8.61 7.09
N HIS A 119 -0.52 9.42 6.68
CA HIS A 119 -0.66 10.86 6.51
C HIS A 119 -0.63 11.22 5.03
N TYR A 120 -1.74 11.74 4.51
CA TYR A 120 -1.89 12.12 3.12
C TYR A 120 -1.41 13.56 2.93
N VAL A 121 -0.51 13.79 1.97
CA VAL A 121 0.06 15.12 1.71
C VAL A 121 -0.90 15.99 0.90
N ASN A 122 -1.79 15.35 0.13
CA ASN A 122 -2.84 16.02 -0.65
C ASN A 122 -4.17 15.28 -0.56
N ALA A 123 -5.21 15.88 -1.14
CA ALA A 123 -6.58 15.39 -1.13
C ALA A 123 -6.97 14.63 -2.41
N ASP A 124 -6.00 14.21 -3.23
CA ASP A 124 -6.27 13.45 -4.45
C ASP A 124 -6.91 12.09 -4.12
N THR A 125 -7.69 11.54 -5.06
CA THR A 125 -8.38 10.25 -4.88
C THR A 125 -8.14 9.34 -6.09
N PRO A 126 -7.35 8.26 -5.98
CA PRO A 126 -6.51 7.90 -4.81
C PRO A 126 -5.41 8.94 -4.56
N SER A 127 -4.93 9.03 -3.31
CA SER A 127 -3.91 10.01 -2.92
C SER A 127 -2.62 9.78 -3.70
N ASN A 128 -2.11 10.85 -4.32
CA ASN A 128 -0.90 10.74 -5.13
C ASN A 128 0.38 10.76 -4.27
N LYS A 129 0.33 11.28 -3.04
CA LYS A 129 1.49 11.35 -2.15
C LYS A 129 1.09 11.20 -0.69
N PHE A 130 1.72 10.26 0.01
CA PHE A 130 1.41 9.97 1.41
C PHE A 130 2.58 9.30 2.13
N HIS A 131 2.56 9.44 3.45
CA HIS A 131 3.49 8.83 4.37
C HIS A 131 2.79 7.73 5.13
N LEU A 132 3.39 6.55 5.22
CA LEU A 132 2.89 5.43 5.99
C LEU A 132 3.95 5.03 7.02
N SER A 133 3.56 4.94 8.29
CA SER A 133 4.43 4.40 9.33
C SER A 133 3.81 3.18 9.99
N PHE A 134 4.61 2.14 10.16
CA PHE A 134 4.27 0.93 10.90
C PHE A 134 5.27 0.78 12.07
N PRO A 135 5.02 1.45 13.21
CA PRO A 135 6.02 1.59 14.28
C PRO A 135 6.47 0.26 14.88
N THR A 136 5.56 -0.71 15.03
CA THR A 136 5.90 -2.03 15.58
C THR A 136 6.81 -2.85 14.67
N ALA A 137 6.88 -2.52 13.38
CA ALA A 137 7.79 -3.12 12.41
C ALA A 137 9.06 -2.28 12.17
N GLY A 138 9.17 -1.09 12.78
CA GLY A 138 10.26 -0.14 12.50
C GLY A 138 10.30 0.30 11.03
N LEU A 139 9.14 0.32 10.36
CA LEU A 139 8.99 0.61 8.93
C LEU A 139 8.36 1.98 8.73
N MET A 140 8.95 2.79 7.86
CA MET A 140 8.37 4.02 7.33
C MET A 140 8.43 3.96 5.81
N LEU A 141 7.38 4.43 5.15
CA LEU A 141 7.27 4.51 3.69
C LEU A 141 6.90 5.94 3.30
N ASP A 142 7.71 6.54 2.45
CA ASP A 142 7.35 7.75 1.70
C ASP A 142 6.93 7.32 0.30
N ILE A 143 5.67 7.59 -0.05
CA ILE A 143 5.05 7.08 -1.27
C ILE A 143 4.63 8.26 -2.14
N GLU A 144 5.08 8.26 -3.39
CA GLU A 144 4.77 9.27 -4.39
C GLU A 144 4.41 8.61 -5.71
N THR A 145 3.24 8.94 -6.23
CA THR A 145 2.76 8.49 -7.53
C THR A 145 3.54 9.22 -8.61
N LEU A 146 4.13 8.46 -9.52
CA LEU A 146 4.89 8.98 -10.63
C LEU A 146 3.93 9.43 -11.73
N PRO A 147 4.24 10.52 -12.45
CA PRO A 147 3.46 10.93 -13.59
C PRO A 147 3.49 9.83 -14.66
N GLU A 148 2.36 9.60 -15.31
CA GLU A 148 2.27 8.67 -16.43
C GLU A 148 3.26 9.13 -17.51
N ILE A 149 4.25 8.28 -17.82
CA ILE A 149 5.15 8.55 -18.94
C ILE A 149 4.31 8.30 -20.19
N GLU A 150 3.93 9.36 -20.89
CA GLU A 150 3.27 9.27 -22.20
C GLU A 150 4.09 8.31 -23.08
N ARG A 151 3.55 7.10 -23.30
CA ARG A 151 4.14 6.17 -24.26
C ARG A 151 3.88 6.78 -25.63
N VAL A 152 4.90 7.41 -26.21
CA VAL A 152 4.89 7.82 -27.61
C VAL A 152 4.64 6.57 -28.44
N GLN A 153 3.46 6.51 -29.07
CA GLN A 153 3.06 5.45 -30.00
C GLN A 153 3.88 5.52 -31.29
#